data_AF-A0A2Z3HGX5-F1
#
_entry.id   AF-A0A2Z3HGX5-F1
#
_cell.length_a   1.000
_cell.length_b   1.000
_cell.length_c   1.000
_cell.angle_alpha   90.00
_cell.angle_beta   90.00
_cell.angle_gamma   90.00
#
_symmetry.space_group_name_H-M   'P 1'
#
loop_
_entity.id
_entity.type
_entity.pdbx_description
1 polymer ?
#
loop_
_entity_poly.entity_id
_entity_poly.type
_entity_poly.pdbx_seq_one_letter_code
_entity_poly.pdbx_strand_id
1 'polypeptide(L)'
;MGMENYSPHQQKIIKRYYDNIDQVSWQRLAELVADLYLAEGKKREKMWTSAASFMEKLKVPQTKIDAIVQKKDIEALAKLVKELMGKE
;
A
#
# COMPACT_ATOMS: atom_id res chain seq x y z
N MET A 1 -3.00 -8.28 -22.11
CA MET A 1 -3.49 -6.92 -22.42
C MET A 1 -2.61 -5.95 -21.65
N GLY A 2 -1.78 -5.06 -22.18
CA GLY A 2 -1.40 -4.67 -23.53
C GLY A 2 -0.44 -3.48 -23.35
N MET A 3 0.87 -3.73 -23.29
CA MET A 3 1.92 -2.69 -23.14
C MET A 3 2.43 -2.18 -24.49
N GLU A 4 1.67 -2.40 -25.57
CA GLU A 4 2.17 -2.31 -26.94
C GLU A 4 1.77 -1.00 -27.65
N ASN A 5 1.13 -0.04 -26.95
CA ASN A 5 0.62 1.19 -27.56
C ASN A 5 1.01 2.49 -26.82
N TYR A 6 2.11 2.47 -26.07
CA TYR A 6 2.63 3.66 -25.40
C TYR A 6 3.96 4.05 -26.03
N SER A 7 4.04 5.29 -26.53
CA SER A 7 5.30 5.87 -27.02
C SER A 7 6.37 5.78 -25.91
N PRO A 8 7.67 5.60 -26.21
CA PRO A 8 8.73 5.43 -25.20
C PRO A 8 8.73 6.53 -24.12
N HIS A 9 8.26 7.73 -24.45
CA HIS A 9 8.01 8.80 -23.50
C HIS A 9 6.88 8.51 -22.51
N GLN A 10 5.74 7.99 -22.97
CA GLN A 10 4.61 7.58 -22.12
C GLN A 10 4.96 6.39 -21.23
N GLN A 11 5.72 5.41 -21.74
CA GLN A 11 6.23 4.32 -20.92
C GLN A 11 7.11 4.82 -19.77
N LYS A 12 7.97 5.82 -20.02
CA LYS A 12 8.82 6.44 -18.98
C LYS A 12 8.00 7.18 -17.93
N ILE A 13 6.93 7.88 -18.33
CA ILE A 13 6.02 8.55 -17.39
C ILE A 13 5.26 7.51 -16.56
N ILE A 14 4.71 6.46 -17.18
CA ILE A 14 4.02 5.38 -16.48
C ILE A 14 4.97 4.67 -15.53
N LYS A 15 6.20 4.38 -15.96
CA LYS A 15 7.23 3.76 -15.12
C LYS A 15 7.62 4.66 -13.95
N ARG A 16 7.87 5.95 -14.17
CA ARG A 16 8.11 6.92 -13.08
C ARG A 16 6.91 7.07 -12.16
N TYR A 17 5.70 7.03 -12.70
CA TYR A 17 4.47 7.09 -11.93
C TYR A 17 4.39 5.90 -10.97
N TYR A 18 4.66 4.67 -11.42
CA TYR A 18 4.74 3.50 -10.54
C TYR A 18 5.95 3.56 -9.58
N ASP A 19 7.12 4.00 -10.05
CA ASP A 19 8.32 4.14 -9.22
C ASP A 19 8.12 5.13 -8.04
N ASN A 20 7.42 6.23 -8.30
CA ASN A 20 7.09 7.23 -7.28
C ASN A 20 5.83 6.85 -6.48
N ILE A 21 4.89 6.09 -7.05
CA ILE A 21 3.71 5.62 -6.30
C ILE A 21 4.11 4.64 -5.23
N ASP A 22 5.10 3.77 -5.48
CA ASP A 22 5.64 2.86 -4.47
C ASP A 22 6.24 3.66 -3.31
N GLN A 23 7.09 4.67 -3.61
CA GLN A 23 7.67 5.55 -2.59
C GLN A 23 6.63 6.31 -1.75
N VAL A 24 5.63 6.91 -2.41
CA VAL A 24 4.58 7.68 -1.71
C VAL A 24 3.64 6.76 -0.93
N SER A 25 3.38 5.56 -1.44
CA SER A 25 2.38 4.67 -0.84
C SER A 25 2.88 3.98 0.42
N TRP A 26 4.18 3.66 0.55
CA TRP A 26 4.69 3.12 1.82
C TRP A 26 4.74 4.18 2.92
N GLN A 27 5.09 5.44 2.61
CA GLN A 27 5.04 6.54 3.58
C GLN A 27 3.62 6.73 4.13
N ARG A 28 2.63 6.74 3.22
CA ARG A 28 1.22 6.83 3.59
C ARG A 28 0.73 5.65 4.42
N LEU A 29 1.22 4.45 4.13
CA LEU A 29 0.94 3.27 4.94
C LEU A 29 1.59 3.33 6.33
N ALA A 30 2.80 3.88 6.44
CA ALA A 30 3.47 4.10 7.73
C ALA A 30 2.69 5.11 8.60
N GLU A 31 2.21 6.22 8.01
CA GLU A 31 1.31 7.15 8.68
C GLU A 31 0.01 6.47 9.13
N LEU A 32 -0.60 5.65 8.24
CA LEU A 32 -1.81 4.89 8.54
C LEU A 32 -1.64 3.90 9.70
N VAL A 33 -0.48 3.25 9.82
CA VAL A 33 -0.17 2.36 10.96
C VAL A 33 -0.21 3.13 12.28
N ALA A 34 0.41 4.32 12.32
CA ALA A 34 0.41 5.17 13.51
C ALA A 34 -1.01 5.67 13.85
N ASP A 35 -1.78 6.12 12.86
CA ASP A 35 -3.17 6.54 13.04
C ASP A 35 -4.07 5.37 13.48
N LEU A 36 -3.87 4.16 12.95
CA LEU A 36 -4.60 2.94 13.34
C LEU A 36 -4.35 2.53 14.79
N TYR A 37 -3.18 2.83 15.34
CA TYR A 37 -2.88 2.61 16.77
C TYR A 37 -3.71 3.51 17.69
N LEU A 38 -4.08 4.71 17.21
CA LEU A 38 -4.80 5.72 17.98
C LEU A 38 -6.31 5.76 17.66
N ALA A 39 -6.72 5.20 16.52
CA ALA A 39 -8.09 5.22 16.07
C ALA A 39 -8.91 4.05 16.63
N GLU A 40 -10.16 4.33 16.99
CA GLU A 40 -11.10 3.34 17.50
C GLU A 40 -12.46 3.42 16.79
N GLY A 41 -13.29 2.38 16.96
CA GLY A 41 -14.64 2.29 16.40
C GLY A 41 -14.68 2.44 14.87
N LYS A 42 -15.70 3.15 14.38
CA LYS A 42 -15.95 3.35 12.93
C LYS A 42 -14.79 4.03 12.19
N LYS A 43 -13.99 4.84 12.88
CA LYS A 43 -12.82 5.52 12.27
C LYS A 43 -11.75 4.50 11.91
N ARG A 44 -11.48 3.55 12.82
CA ARG A 44 -10.51 2.47 12.61
C ARG A 44 -10.89 1.59 11.43
N GLU A 45 -12.18 1.27 11.26
CA GLU A 45 -12.66 0.46 10.13
C GLU A 45 -12.43 1.15 8.79
N LYS A 46 -12.73 2.45 8.68
CA LYS A 46 -12.43 3.23 7.47
C LYS A 46 -10.94 3.25 7.15
N MET A 47 -10.10 3.38 8.16
CA MET A 47 -8.64 3.34 8.00
C MET A 47 -8.14 1.99 7.49
N TRP A 48 -8.72 0.88 7.97
CA TRP A 48 -8.42 -0.46 7.44
C TRP A 48 -8.81 -0.62 5.97
N THR A 49 -9.96 -0.06 5.56
CA THR A 49 -10.34 -0.03 4.13
C THR A 49 -9.32 0.76 3.30
N SER A 50 -8.89 1.92 3.78
CA SER A 50 -7.84 2.70 3.11
C SER A 50 -6.51 1.95 3.05
N ALA A 51 -6.09 1.32 4.16
CA ALA A 51 -4.87 0.51 4.22
C ALA A 51 -4.91 -0.64 3.21
N ALA A 52 -6.04 -1.32 3.06
CA ALA A 52 -6.24 -2.34 2.03
C ALA A 52 -5.99 -1.80 0.62
N SER A 53 -6.61 -0.66 0.27
CA SER A 53 -6.42 -0.05 -1.05
C SER A 53 -4.97 0.39 -1.31
N PHE A 54 -4.24 0.85 -0.27
CA PHE A 54 -2.82 1.18 -0.43
C PHE A 54 -1.96 -0.07 -0.59
N MET A 55 -2.24 -1.14 0.16
CA MET A 55 -1.55 -2.42 0.00
C MET A 55 -1.78 -3.02 -1.41
N GLU A 56 -2.99 -2.90 -1.96
CA GLU A 56 -3.30 -3.33 -3.33
C GLU A 56 -2.50 -2.54 -4.38
N LYS A 57 -2.38 -1.21 -4.20
CA LYS A 57 -1.56 -0.34 -5.08
C LYS A 57 -0.08 -0.71 -5.03
N LEU A 58 0.42 -1.13 -3.87
CA LEU A 58 1.78 -1.65 -3.68
C LEU A 58 1.96 -3.11 -4.15
N LYS A 59 0.96 -3.67 -4.85
CA LYS A 59 0.98 -5.04 -5.39
C LYS A 59 1.20 -6.11 -4.31
N VAL A 60 0.77 -5.83 -3.09
CA VAL A 60 0.78 -6.83 -2.01
C VAL A 60 -0.24 -7.92 -2.36
N PRO A 61 0.09 -9.21 -2.20
CA PRO A 61 -0.85 -10.29 -2.50
C PRO A 61 -2.14 -10.15 -1.70
N GLN A 62 -3.31 -10.29 -2.35
CA GLN A 62 -4.62 -10.14 -1.70
C GLN A 62 -4.78 -11.04 -0.47
N THR A 63 -4.19 -12.25 -0.49
CA THR A 63 -4.19 -13.17 0.66
C THR A 63 -3.50 -12.58 1.89
N LYS A 64 -2.40 -11.82 1.71
CA LYS A 64 -1.74 -11.12 2.81
C LYS A 64 -2.58 -9.95 3.30
N ILE A 65 -3.16 -9.18 2.38
CA ILE A 65 -4.01 -8.03 2.70
C ILE A 65 -5.20 -8.49 3.55
N ASP A 66 -5.91 -9.53 3.10
CA ASP A 66 -7.07 -10.06 3.79
C ASP A 66 -6.70 -10.64 5.16
N ALA A 67 -5.60 -11.39 5.26
CA ALA A 67 -5.11 -11.89 6.55
C ALA A 67 -4.79 -10.77 7.54
N ILE A 68 -4.23 -9.63 7.08
CA ILE A 68 -3.90 -8.48 7.93
C ILE A 68 -5.16 -7.70 8.32
N VAL A 69 -6.03 -7.40 7.35
CA VAL A 69 -7.24 -6.59 7.55
C VAL A 69 -8.29 -7.32 8.37
N GLN A 70 -8.53 -8.62 8.12
CA GLN A 70 -9.48 -9.43 8.89
C GLN A 70 -9.06 -9.57 10.34
N LYS A 71 -7.76 -9.79 10.59
CA LYS A 71 -7.21 -9.86 11.95
C LYS A 71 -7.03 -8.50 12.59
N LYS A 72 -7.19 -7.40 11.81
CA LYS A 72 -6.89 -6.02 12.22
C LYS A 72 -5.50 -5.93 12.88
N ASP A 73 -4.54 -6.64 12.30
CA ASP A 73 -3.21 -6.87 12.86
C ASP A 73 -2.28 -5.72 12.47
N ILE A 74 -2.13 -4.76 13.37
CA ILE A 74 -1.33 -3.55 13.14
C ILE A 74 0.17 -3.88 13.08
N GLU A 75 0.63 -4.89 13.83
CA GLU A 75 2.03 -5.31 13.81
C GLU A 75 2.40 -5.95 12.47
N ALA A 76 1.51 -6.78 11.92
CA ALA A 76 1.69 -7.37 10.60
C ALA A 76 1.71 -6.29 9.50
N LEU A 77 0.86 -5.26 9.61
CA LEU A 77 0.89 -4.10 8.72
C LEU A 77 2.22 -3.33 8.83
N ALA A 78 2.69 -3.06 10.05
CA ALA A 78 3.95 -2.36 10.28
C ALA A 78 5.17 -3.13 9.71
N LYS A 79 5.20 -4.46 9.88
CA LYS A 79 6.22 -5.33 9.29
C LYS A 79 6.20 -5.27 7.77
N LEU A 80 5.02 -5.35 7.17
CA LEU A 80 4.85 -5.24 5.71
C LEU A 80 5.38 -3.91 5.19
N VAL A 81 5.07 -2.80 5.86
CA VAL A 81 5.57 -1.47 5.49
C VAL A 81 7.09 -1.40 5.59
N LYS A 82 7.69 -1.98 6.64
CA LYS A 82 9.15 -2.07 6.77
C LYS A 82 9.79 -2.94 5.69
N GLU A 83 9.18 -4.06 5.32
CA GLU A 83 9.63 -4.91 4.21
C GLU A 83 9.59 -4.17 2.87
N LEU A 84 8.56 -3.36 2.64
CA LEU A 84 8.41 -2.56 1.42
C LEU A 84 9.41 -1.40 1.36
N MET A 85 9.71 -0.75 2.50
CA MET A 85 10.77 0.26 2.62
C MET A 85 12.17 -0.34 2.42
N GLY A 86 12.45 -1.51 2.99
CA GLY A 86 13.77 -2.13 2.95
C GLY A 86 14.12 -2.84 1.64
N LYS A 87 13.24 -2.80 0.63
CA LYS A 87 13.44 -3.46 -0.66
C LYS A 87 14.06 -2.54 -1.73
N GLU A 88 14.61 -1.38 -1.33
CA GLU A 88 15.40 -0.47 -2.16
C GLU A 88 16.72 -1.08 -2.65
#